data_AF-A0A3D3NQT0-F1
#
_entry.id   AF-A0A3D3NQT0-F1
#
_cell.length_a   1.000
_cell.length_b   1.000
_cell.length_c   1.000
_cell.angle_alpha   90.00
_cell.angle_beta   90.00
_cell.angle_gamma   90.00
#
_symmetry.space_group_name_H-M   'P 1'
#
loop_
_entity.id
_entity.type
_entity.pdbx_description
1 polymer ?
#
loop_
_entity_poly.entity_id
_entity_poly.type
_entity_poly.pdbx_seq_one_letter_code
_entity_poly.pdbx_strand_id
1 'polypeptide(L)'
;MNDSLPRFWLRLLTFRATQDDYASLGPRHALAGLAACWVVGMGRYWDDPRASLLQHLGAGSVVYVFVLSALLWCVVKPLEPLLFSYARVLAFITMTAPPAILYAVPVEKWMTLQEANHMNLRFLLLVAAWRVALWVHNLRVWGRFSPGTLVVAATMPLAVIFWALTSLNLQHVVVNIMGGIREADKSSQDAAWSWLFTMTLLSVPVSVASALAWLLILARDRNN
;
A
#
# COMPACT_ATOMS: atom_id res chain seq x y z
N MET A 1 20.98 3.23 20.11
CA MET A 1 21.06 4.68 19.85
C MET A 1 19.65 5.23 19.69
N ASN A 2 19.26 6.25 20.45
CA ASN A 2 17.98 6.94 20.29
C ASN A 2 18.06 7.86 19.06
N ASP A 3 17.85 7.31 17.86
CA ASP A 3 17.66 8.15 16.69
C ASP A 3 16.38 8.98 16.88
N SER A 4 16.48 10.30 16.67
CA SER A 4 15.31 11.18 16.70
C SER A 4 14.33 10.72 15.62
N LEU A 5 13.05 10.58 15.98
CA LEU A 5 11.96 10.12 15.10
C LEU A 5 12.01 10.69 13.65
N PRO A 6 12.30 11.99 13.41
CA PRO A 6 12.39 12.54 12.05
C PRO A 6 13.53 11.95 11.21
N ARG A 7 14.70 11.70 11.82
CA ARG A 7 15.85 11.12 11.11
C ARG A 7 15.56 9.70 10.68
N PHE A 8 14.98 8.90 11.57
CA PHE A 8 14.54 7.55 11.24
C PHE A 8 13.52 7.58 10.11
N TRP A 9 12.54 8.49 10.17
CA TRP A 9 11.51 8.62 9.13
C TRP A 9 12.11 8.94 7.75
N LEU A 10 13.07 9.88 7.69
CA LEU A 10 13.78 10.20 6.45
C LEU A 10 14.59 9.02 5.94
N ARG A 11 15.32 8.31 6.81
CA ARG A 11 16.08 7.11 6.42
C ARG A 11 15.16 6.02 5.90
N LEU A 12 14.01 5.81 6.53
CA LEU A 12 13.00 4.87 6.07
C LEU A 12 12.51 5.24 4.68
N LEU A 13 12.03 6.48 4.49
CA LEU A 13 11.47 6.92 3.22
C LEU A 13 12.50 6.94 2.08
N THR A 14 13.78 7.10 2.39
CA THR A 14 14.90 7.12 1.41
C THR A 14 15.62 5.79 1.27
N PHE A 15 15.06 4.68 1.75
CA PHE A 15 15.66 3.33 1.64
C PHE A 15 17.01 3.15 2.37
N ARG A 16 17.31 4.01 3.34
CA ARG A 16 18.55 4.02 4.15
C ARG A 16 18.36 3.48 5.58
N ALA A 17 17.17 2.94 5.88
CA ALA A 17 16.91 2.26 7.15
C ALA A 17 17.71 0.95 7.24
N THR A 18 18.30 0.73 8.41
CA THR A 18 19.12 -0.41 8.81
C THR A 18 18.33 -1.36 9.71
N GLN A 19 18.90 -2.54 9.99
CA GLN A 19 18.26 -3.55 10.83
C GLN A 19 17.95 -3.03 12.25
N ASP A 20 18.85 -2.26 12.84
CA ASP A 20 18.66 -1.66 14.17
C ASP A 20 17.50 -0.67 14.18
N ASP A 21 17.32 0.07 13.09
CA ASP A 21 16.21 1.02 12.97
C ASP A 21 14.86 0.28 12.96
N TYR A 22 14.75 -0.83 12.22
CA TYR A 22 13.55 -1.68 12.22
C TYR A 22 13.31 -2.37 13.57
N ALA A 23 14.38 -2.76 14.28
CA ALA A 23 14.27 -3.32 15.63
C ALA A 23 13.74 -2.28 16.63
N SER A 24 14.03 -1.01 16.41
CA SER A 24 13.57 0.13 17.23
C SER A 24 12.13 0.57 16.96
N LEU A 25 11.45 -0.03 15.96
CA LEU A 25 10.03 0.24 15.71
C LEU A 25 9.20 -0.08 16.95
N GLY A 26 8.38 0.90 17.33
CA GLY A 26 7.60 0.85 18.56
C GLY A 26 6.40 1.79 18.52
N PRO A 27 5.65 1.89 19.64
CA PRO A 27 4.38 2.62 19.68
C PRO A 27 4.50 4.10 19.31
N ARG A 28 5.61 4.76 19.65
CA ARG A 28 5.87 6.16 19.29
C ARG A 28 5.94 6.36 17.77
N HIS A 29 6.58 5.43 17.07
CA HIS A 29 6.67 5.41 15.61
C HIS A 29 5.30 5.15 14.98
N ALA A 30 4.54 4.21 15.52
CA ALA A 30 3.17 3.94 15.07
C ALA A 30 2.25 5.15 15.26
N LEU A 31 2.31 5.83 16.41
CA LEU A 31 1.48 7.00 16.67
C LEU A 31 1.82 8.16 15.73
N ALA A 32 3.11 8.43 15.50
CA ALA A 32 3.55 9.46 14.57
C ALA A 32 3.13 9.14 13.12
N GLY A 33 3.34 7.90 12.68
CA GLY A 33 2.88 7.44 11.38
C GLY A 33 1.36 7.52 11.24
N LEU A 34 0.61 7.16 12.28
CA LEU A 34 -0.85 7.21 12.29
C LEU A 34 -1.36 8.65 12.18
N ALA A 35 -0.72 9.59 12.89
CA ALA A 35 -1.03 11.00 12.76
C ALA A 35 -0.78 11.51 11.33
N ALA A 36 0.35 11.14 10.70
CA ALA A 36 0.59 11.48 9.30
C ALA A 36 -0.42 10.83 8.35
N CYS A 37 -0.77 9.56 8.57
CA CYS A 37 -1.81 8.87 7.80
C CYS A 37 -3.17 9.55 7.92
N TRP A 38 -3.51 10.03 9.11
CA TRP A 38 -4.74 10.74 9.37
C TRP A 38 -4.77 12.09 8.64
N VAL A 39 -3.70 12.89 8.74
CA VAL A 39 -3.54 14.17 8.02
C VAL A 39 -3.64 13.97 6.51
N VAL A 40 -2.92 13.00 5.95
CA VAL A 40 -2.99 12.66 4.53
C VAL A 40 -4.39 12.17 4.14
N GLY A 41 -5.06 11.43 5.03
CA GLY A 41 -6.43 10.98 4.83
C GLY A 41 -7.44 12.12 4.74
N MET A 42 -7.32 13.12 5.62
CA MET A 42 -8.14 14.34 5.56
C MET A 42 -7.86 15.11 4.27
N GLY A 43 -6.58 15.24 3.90
CA GLY A 43 -6.16 15.93 2.68
C GLY A 43 -6.68 15.31 1.38
N ARG A 44 -7.15 14.05 1.38
CA ARG A 44 -7.70 13.43 0.17
C ARG A 44 -9.12 13.91 -0.18
N TYR A 45 -9.88 14.34 0.81
CA TYR A 45 -11.30 14.70 0.65
C TYR A 45 -11.57 16.16 1.00
N TRP A 46 -10.54 16.95 1.28
CA TRP A 46 -10.69 18.31 1.81
C TRP A 46 -11.41 19.26 0.86
N ASP A 47 -11.35 19.00 -0.45
CA ASP A 47 -11.94 19.81 -1.51
C ASP A 47 -13.14 19.13 -2.19
N ASP A 48 -13.59 17.97 -1.69
CA ASP A 48 -14.76 17.27 -2.22
C ASP A 48 -16.04 17.59 -1.42
N PRO A 49 -16.95 18.43 -1.94
CA PRO A 49 -18.18 18.81 -1.24
C PRO A 49 -19.18 17.66 -1.06
N ARG A 50 -18.97 16.51 -1.70
CA ARG A 50 -19.85 15.32 -1.60
C ARG A 50 -19.34 14.28 -0.61
N ALA A 51 -18.13 14.45 -0.07
CA ALA A 51 -17.58 13.48 0.86
C ALA A 51 -18.33 13.51 2.19
N SER A 52 -18.59 12.32 2.75
CA SER A 52 -19.21 12.18 4.07
C SER A 52 -18.31 12.77 5.16
N LEU A 53 -18.91 13.08 6.32
CA LEU A 53 -18.18 13.65 7.45
C LEU A 53 -17.04 12.72 7.93
N LEU A 54 -17.25 11.39 7.87
CA LEU A 54 -16.22 10.39 8.18
C LEU A 54 -15.07 10.35 7.16
N GLN A 55 -15.32 10.66 5.89
CA GLN A 55 -14.30 10.77 4.86
C GLN A 55 -13.47 12.05 5.03
N HIS A 56 -14.12 13.18 5.30
CA HIS A 56 -13.45 14.44 5.64
C HIS A 56 -12.60 14.32 6.90
N LEU A 57 -13.07 13.58 7.91
CA LEU A 57 -12.30 13.27 9.11
C LEU A 57 -11.17 12.25 8.86
N GLY A 58 -10.96 11.74 7.64
CA GLY A 58 -9.87 10.80 7.33
C GLY A 58 -9.98 9.43 8.01
N ALA A 59 -11.14 9.09 8.58
CA ALA A 59 -11.34 7.84 9.33
C ALA A 59 -11.14 6.59 8.44
N GLY A 60 -11.48 6.69 7.15
CA GLY A 60 -11.26 5.63 6.17
C GLY A 60 -9.78 5.26 6.02
N SER A 61 -8.87 6.25 6.03
CA SER A 61 -7.42 6.01 5.95
C SER A 61 -6.88 5.32 7.19
N VAL A 62 -7.42 5.65 8.37
CA VAL A 62 -7.07 4.99 9.64
C VAL A 62 -7.50 3.53 9.60
N VAL A 63 -8.77 3.24 9.29
CA VAL A 63 -9.26 1.85 9.19
C VAL A 63 -8.45 1.07 8.15
N TYR A 64 -8.17 1.68 7.00
CA TYR A 64 -7.38 1.08 5.93
C TYR A 64 -5.99 0.63 6.41
N VAL A 65 -5.24 1.45 7.15
CA VAL A 65 -3.90 1.05 7.60
C VAL A 65 -3.93 -0.11 8.60
N PHE A 66 -4.96 -0.20 9.46
CA PHE A 66 -5.13 -1.34 10.37
C PHE A 66 -5.42 -2.63 9.60
N VAL A 67 -6.34 -2.58 8.63
CA VAL A 67 -6.71 -3.74 7.78
C VAL A 67 -5.53 -4.17 6.90
N LEU A 68 -4.86 -3.23 6.24
CA LEU A 68 -3.69 -3.52 5.40
C LEU A 68 -2.56 -4.15 6.22
N SER A 69 -2.27 -3.60 7.40
CA SER A 69 -1.24 -4.14 8.29
C SER A 69 -1.58 -5.54 8.77
N ALA A 70 -2.87 -5.82 9.02
CA ALA A 70 -3.33 -7.15 9.43
C ALA A 70 -3.18 -8.16 8.30
N LEU A 71 -3.58 -7.78 7.08
CA LEU A 71 -3.39 -8.60 5.89
C LEU A 71 -1.92 -8.94 5.66
N LEU A 72 -1.04 -7.93 5.66
CA LEU A 72 0.40 -8.13 5.46
C LEU A 72 1.00 -9.02 6.55
N TRP A 73 0.61 -8.79 7.81
CA TRP A 73 1.06 -9.61 8.93
C TRP A 73 0.58 -11.06 8.80
N CYS A 74 -0.69 -11.30 8.47
CA CYS A 74 -1.24 -12.66 8.28
C CYS A 74 -0.56 -13.42 7.14
N VAL A 75 -0.22 -12.75 6.05
CA VAL A 75 0.42 -13.39 4.89
C VAL A 75 1.89 -13.71 5.14
N VAL A 76 2.60 -12.81 5.82
CA VAL A 76 4.06 -12.91 5.99
C VAL A 76 4.47 -13.62 7.28
N LYS A 77 3.67 -13.54 8.36
CA LYS A 77 3.96 -14.23 9.63
C LYS A 77 4.19 -15.75 9.47
N PRO A 78 3.42 -16.49 8.67
CA PRO A 78 3.63 -17.93 8.48
C PRO A 78 4.99 -18.29 7.89
N LEU A 79 5.70 -17.34 7.26
CA LEU A 79 7.05 -17.52 6.74
C LEU A 79 8.14 -17.33 7.83
N GLU A 80 7.73 -17.28 9.09
CA GLU A 80 8.57 -17.11 10.29
C GLU A 80 9.68 -16.05 10.22
N PRO A 81 9.39 -14.80 9.77
CA PRO A 81 10.38 -13.74 9.82
C PRO A 81 10.85 -13.45 11.25
N LEU A 82 12.15 -13.22 11.39
CA LEU A 82 12.76 -12.87 12.66
C LEU A 82 12.08 -11.60 13.24
N LEU A 83 11.57 -11.70 14.47
CA LEU A 83 11.06 -10.56 15.27
C LEU A 83 9.84 -9.82 14.70
N PHE A 84 9.00 -10.49 13.91
CA PHE A 84 7.83 -9.89 13.24
C PHE A 84 6.58 -9.81 14.13
N SER A 85 6.19 -8.61 14.53
CA SER A 85 4.98 -8.37 15.33
C SER A 85 3.99 -7.45 14.59
N TYR A 86 2.70 -7.63 14.84
CA TYR A 86 1.66 -6.79 14.25
C TYR A 86 1.90 -5.30 14.50
N ALA A 87 2.29 -4.94 15.74
CA ALA A 87 2.57 -3.56 16.12
C ALA A 87 3.71 -2.93 15.28
N ARG A 88 4.75 -3.71 14.94
CA ARG A 88 5.86 -3.24 14.10
C ARG A 88 5.45 -3.11 12.64
N VAL A 89 4.65 -4.05 12.12
CA VAL A 89 4.08 -3.93 10.77
C VAL A 89 3.21 -2.69 10.67
N LEU A 90 2.33 -2.46 11.65
CA LEU A 90 1.49 -1.26 11.72
C LEU A 90 2.35 0.01 11.79
N ALA A 91 3.40 0.03 12.62
CA ALA A 91 4.32 1.16 12.70
C ALA A 91 5.00 1.44 11.36
N PHE A 92 5.51 0.40 10.70
CA PHE A 92 6.11 0.50 9.38
C PHE A 92 5.12 1.07 8.35
N ILE A 93 3.94 0.47 8.22
CA ILE A 93 2.95 0.86 7.21
C ILE A 93 2.49 2.29 7.42
N THR A 94 2.17 2.67 8.66
CA THR A 94 1.75 4.04 8.98
C THR A 94 2.87 5.05 8.72
N MET A 95 4.13 4.71 8.96
CA MET A 95 5.26 5.58 8.60
C MET A 95 5.49 5.71 7.09
N THR A 96 4.97 4.81 6.25
CA THR A 96 4.99 5.00 4.79
C THR A 96 3.83 5.88 4.27
N ALA A 97 3.03 6.46 5.16
CA ALA A 97 1.93 7.35 4.80
C ALA A 97 2.32 8.63 4.03
N PRO A 98 3.37 9.38 4.40
CA PRO A 98 3.62 10.73 3.89
C PRO A 98 3.68 10.89 2.36
N PRO A 99 4.28 9.96 1.57
CA PRO A 99 4.24 10.06 0.11
C PRO A 99 2.84 10.16 -0.49
N ALA A 100 1.80 9.67 0.20
CA ALA A 100 0.42 9.76 -0.27
C ALA A 100 -0.18 11.17 -0.15
N ILE A 101 0.55 12.15 0.41
CA ILE A 101 0.15 13.57 0.34
C ILE A 101 0.03 14.07 -1.11
N LEU A 102 0.70 13.42 -2.07
CA LEU A 102 0.56 13.72 -3.49
C LEU A 102 -0.89 13.56 -3.99
N TYR A 103 -1.71 12.75 -3.30
CA TYR A 103 -3.14 12.60 -3.61
C TYR A 103 -4.00 13.77 -3.15
N ALA A 104 -3.47 14.64 -2.29
CA ALA A 104 -4.17 15.83 -1.81
C ALA A 104 -3.96 17.04 -2.73
N VAL A 105 -3.10 16.91 -3.76
CA VAL A 105 -2.81 18.00 -4.71
C VAL A 105 -3.96 18.07 -5.71
N PRO A 106 -4.73 19.18 -5.76
CA PRO A 106 -5.93 19.29 -6.58
C PRO A 106 -5.58 19.65 -8.03
N VAL A 107 -4.95 18.73 -8.75
CA VAL A 107 -4.49 18.91 -10.14
C VAL A 107 -5.61 19.30 -11.10
N GLU A 108 -6.85 18.95 -10.75
CA GLU A 108 -8.09 19.28 -11.45
C GLU A 108 -8.35 20.79 -11.51
N LYS A 109 -7.75 21.59 -10.62
CA LYS A 109 -7.92 23.06 -10.61
C LYS A 109 -7.07 23.76 -11.67
N TRP A 110 -6.06 23.09 -12.21
CA TRP A 110 -5.08 23.70 -13.12
C TRP A 110 -5.01 23.03 -14.49
N MET A 111 -5.62 21.86 -14.66
CA MET A 111 -5.51 21.04 -15.87
C MET A 111 -6.89 20.69 -16.42
N THR A 112 -6.94 20.30 -17.70
CA THR A 112 -8.16 19.71 -18.24
C THR A 112 -8.49 18.39 -17.52
N LEU A 113 -9.75 17.97 -17.53
CA LEU A 113 -10.19 16.75 -16.84
C LEU A 113 -9.40 15.50 -17.28
N GLN A 114 -9.09 15.38 -18.57
CA GLN A 114 -8.32 14.27 -19.12
C GLN A 114 -6.86 14.27 -18.62
N GLU A 115 -6.22 15.45 -18.58
CA GLU A 115 -4.86 15.61 -18.07
C GLU A 115 -4.78 15.38 -16.56
N ALA A 116 -5.77 15.86 -15.81
CA ALA A 116 -5.88 15.65 -14.38
C ALA A 116 -6.00 14.14 -14.04
N ASN A 117 -6.83 13.40 -14.77
CA ASN A 117 -6.96 11.95 -14.61
C ASN A 117 -5.62 11.22 -14.87
N HIS A 118 -4.91 11.58 -15.95
CA HIS A 118 -3.59 11.01 -16.22
C HIS A 118 -2.57 11.34 -15.12
N MET A 119 -2.61 12.56 -14.57
CA MET A 119 -1.71 12.96 -13.50
C MET A 119 -2.01 12.23 -12.18
N ASN A 120 -3.28 12.11 -11.81
CA ASN A 120 -3.72 11.36 -10.62
C ASN A 120 -3.30 9.89 -10.71
N LEU A 121 -3.46 9.26 -11.87
CA LEU A 121 -2.98 7.88 -12.09
C LEU A 121 -1.46 7.75 -11.96
N ARG A 122 -0.70 8.75 -12.43
CA ARG A 122 0.77 8.77 -12.27
C ARG A 122 1.19 8.94 -10.82
N PHE A 123 0.54 9.82 -10.06
CA PHE A 123 0.78 9.95 -8.62
C PHE A 123 0.46 8.64 -7.89
N LEU A 124 -0.66 8.01 -8.23
CA LEU A 124 -1.02 6.70 -7.67
C LEU A 124 0.05 5.66 -7.95
N LEU A 125 0.48 5.55 -9.21
CA LEU A 125 1.50 4.60 -9.61
C LEU A 125 2.83 4.86 -8.88
N LEU A 126 3.26 6.12 -8.81
CA LEU A 126 4.49 6.52 -8.13
C LEU A 126 4.46 6.15 -6.65
N VAL A 127 3.39 6.53 -5.94
CA VAL A 127 3.26 6.28 -4.50
C VAL A 127 3.08 4.78 -4.22
N ALA A 128 2.31 4.05 -5.03
CA ALA A 128 2.15 2.61 -4.90
C ALA A 128 3.49 1.89 -5.13
N ALA A 129 4.21 2.22 -6.19
CA ALA A 129 5.53 1.66 -6.48
C ALA A 129 6.52 1.97 -5.35
N TRP A 130 6.53 3.19 -4.83
CA TRP A 130 7.37 3.59 -3.70
C TRP A 130 7.09 2.75 -2.45
N ARG A 131 5.81 2.55 -2.11
CA ARG A 131 5.42 1.74 -0.94
C ARG A 131 5.76 0.27 -1.10
N VAL A 132 5.56 -0.30 -2.29
CA VAL A 132 5.96 -1.68 -2.59
C VAL A 132 7.47 -1.83 -2.50
N ALA A 133 8.23 -0.88 -3.02
CA ALA A 133 9.69 -0.88 -2.90
C ALA A 133 10.12 -0.81 -1.42
N LEU A 134 9.49 0.04 -0.61
CA LEU A 134 9.79 0.13 0.83
C LEU A 134 9.46 -1.18 1.55
N TRP A 135 8.37 -1.85 1.15
CA TRP A 135 8.01 -3.17 1.69
C TRP A 135 9.06 -4.22 1.35
N VAL A 136 9.52 -4.29 0.11
CA VAL A 136 10.60 -5.21 -0.31
C VAL A 136 11.89 -4.90 0.42
N HIS A 137 12.25 -3.61 0.57
CA HIS A 137 13.42 -3.18 1.33
C HIS A 137 13.34 -3.62 2.80
N ASN A 138 12.17 -3.42 3.43
CA ASN A 138 11.90 -3.88 4.79
C ASN A 138 12.04 -5.40 4.92
N LEU A 139 11.44 -6.18 4.02
CA LEU A 139 11.55 -7.65 4.04
C LEU A 139 13.00 -8.13 3.85
N ARG A 140 13.78 -7.43 3.02
CA ARG A 140 15.19 -7.76 2.76
C ARG A 140 16.10 -7.44 3.94
N VAL A 141 15.97 -6.25 4.51
CA VAL A 141 16.84 -5.77 5.61
C VAL A 141 16.43 -6.37 6.94
N TRP A 142 15.13 -6.39 7.24
CA TRP A 142 14.62 -6.83 8.54
C TRP A 142 14.25 -8.31 8.56
N GLY A 143 13.52 -8.79 7.54
CA GLY A 143 13.07 -10.18 7.46
C GLY A 143 14.16 -11.19 7.13
N ARG A 144 15.32 -10.75 6.60
CA ARG A 144 16.47 -11.59 6.19
C ARG A 144 16.06 -12.78 5.31
N PHE A 145 15.01 -12.62 4.52
CA PHE A 145 14.48 -13.67 3.68
C PHE A 145 15.46 -14.08 2.58
N SER A 146 15.44 -15.37 2.21
CA SER A 146 16.07 -15.83 0.99
C SER A 146 15.44 -15.13 -0.24
N PRO A 147 16.14 -15.00 -1.38
CA PRO A 147 15.59 -14.32 -2.56
C PRO A 147 14.23 -14.88 -3.01
N GLY A 148 14.03 -16.20 -2.91
CA GLY A 148 12.75 -16.84 -3.25
C GLY A 148 11.63 -16.48 -2.28
N THR A 149 11.91 -16.58 -0.97
CA THR A 149 10.94 -16.21 0.07
C THR A 149 10.61 -14.71 0.02
N LEU A 150 11.58 -13.86 -0.33
CA LEU A 150 11.39 -12.42 -0.50
C LEU A 150 10.40 -12.11 -1.62
N VAL A 151 10.54 -12.75 -2.79
CA VAL A 151 9.60 -12.55 -3.91
C VAL A 151 8.20 -12.94 -3.47
N VAL A 152 8.04 -14.11 -2.86
CA VAL A 152 6.73 -14.59 -2.41
C VAL A 152 6.13 -13.69 -1.33
N ALA A 153 6.91 -13.28 -0.32
CA ALA A 153 6.45 -12.39 0.74
C ALA A 153 6.08 -10.98 0.23
N ALA A 154 6.66 -10.54 -0.89
CA ALA A 154 6.32 -9.29 -1.54
C ALA A 154 5.09 -9.41 -2.46
N THR A 155 4.98 -10.48 -3.24
CA THR A 155 3.92 -10.64 -4.25
C THR A 155 2.62 -11.19 -3.66
N MET A 156 2.69 -12.06 -2.64
CA MET A 156 1.52 -12.71 -2.07
C MET A 156 0.50 -11.72 -1.46
N PRO A 157 0.90 -10.70 -0.69
CA PRO A 157 -0.06 -9.70 -0.21
C PRO A 157 -0.73 -8.94 -1.35
N LEU A 158 0.01 -8.61 -2.41
CA LEU A 158 -0.54 -7.96 -3.60
C LEU A 158 -1.56 -8.85 -4.29
N ALA A 159 -1.23 -10.14 -4.46
CA ALA A 159 -2.14 -11.14 -5.02
C ALA A 159 -3.45 -11.24 -4.23
N VAL A 160 -3.38 -11.30 -2.90
CA VAL A 160 -4.57 -11.35 -2.03
C VAL A 160 -5.41 -10.08 -2.17
N ILE A 161 -4.77 -8.90 -2.20
CA ILE A 161 -5.46 -7.62 -2.39
C ILE A 161 -6.16 -7.61 -3.75
N PHE A 162 -5.47 -7.95 -4.83
CA PHE A 162 -6.06 -7.99 -6.17
C PHE A 162 -7.22 -8.98 -6.23
N TRP A 163 -7.04 -10.20 -5.72
CA TRP A 163 -8.10 -11.20 -5.70
C TRP A 163 -9.34 -10.72 -4.93
N ALA A 164 -9.15 -10.09 -3.76
CA ALA A 164 -10.26 -9.52 -2.98
C ALA A 164 -10.97 -8.39 -3.74
N LEU A 165 -10.23 -7.53 -4.44
CA LEU A 165 -10.82 -6.47 -5.27
C LEU A 165 -11.63 -7.05 -6.44
N THR A 166 -11.12 -8.10 -7.09
CA THR A 166 -11.80 -8.81 -8.18
C THR A 166 -13.07 -9.50 -7.69
N SER A 167 -12.98 -10.27 -6.61
CA SER A 167 -14.09 -11.10 -6.11
C SER A 167 -15.23 -10.27 -5.55
N LEU A 168 -14.91 -9.12 -4.94
CA LEU A 168 -15.90 -8.16 -4.45
C LEU A 168 -16.40 -7.20 -5.53
N ASN A 169 -15.92 -7.35 -6.78
CA ASN A 169 -16.20 -6.44 -7.89
C ASN A 169 -15.88 -4.95 -7.58
N LEU A 170 -14.97 -4.71 -6.63
CA LEU A 170 -14.57 -3.38 -6.16
C LEU A 170 -13.53 -2.72 -7.07
N GLN A 171 -13.03 -3.43 -8.09
CA GLN A 171 -12.04 -2.90 -9.03
C GLN A 171 -12.51 -1.60 -9.70
N HIS A 172 -13.77 -1.59 -10.16
CA HIS A 172 -14.39 -0.43 -10.80
C HIS A 172 -14.56 0.74 -9.82
N VAL A 173 -14.91 0.43 -8.56
CA VAL A 173 -15.07 1.43 -7.50
C VAL A 173 -13.73 2.06 -7.15
N VAL A 174 -12.67 1.26 -7.01
CA VAL A 174 -11.32 1.78 -6.71
C VAL A 174 -10.81 2.66 -7.85
N VAL A 175 -10.98 2.27 -9.11
CA VAL A 175 -10.55 3.09 -10.26
C VAL A 175 -11.38 4.36 -10.39
N ASN A 176 -12.69 4.32 -10.16
CA ASN A 176 -13.51 5.53 -10.21
C ASN A 176 -13.17 6.50 -9.06
N ILE A 177 -12.93 5.98 -7.84
CA ILE A 177 -12.58 6.80 -6.66
C ILE A 177 -11.11 7.27 -6.67
N MET A 178 -10.19 6.54 -7.30
CA MET A 178 -8.76 6.88 -7.34
C MET A 178 -8.32 7.58 -8.63
N GLY A 179 -9.03 7.37 -9.75
CA GLY A 179 -8.74 7.99 -11.04
C GLY A 179 -9.51 9.28 -11.30
N GLY A 180 -10.42 9.69 -10.39
CA GLY A 180 -11.25 10.89 -10.57
C GLY A 180 -12.32 10.78 -11.67
N ILE A 181 -12.54 9.57 -12.20
CA ILE A 181 -13.42 9.34 -13.35
C ILE A 181 -14.89 9.44 -12.90
N ARG A 182 -15.61 10.46 -13.37
CA ARG A 182 -17.05 10.66 -13.09
C ARG A 182 -17.89 9.90 -14.12
N GLU A 183 -19.07 9.42 -13.72
CA GLU A 183 -20.01 8.68 -14.60
C GLU A 183 -20.45 9.45 -15.86
N ALA A 184 -20.20 10.77 -15.93
CA ALA A 184 -20.48 11.61 -17.09
C ALA A 184 -19.54 11.35 -18.29
N ASP A 185 -18.38 10.71 -18.08
CA ASP A 185 -17.31 10.58 -19.10
C ASP A 185 -17.31 9.23 -19.82
N LYS A 186 -18.48 8.81 -20.33
CA LYS A 186 -18.70 7.52 -21.04
C LYS A 186 -17.74 7.24 -22.22
N SER A 187 -17.09 8.24 -22.82
CA SER A 187 -16.15 8.01 -23.94
C SER A 187 -14.70 7.71 -23.52
N SER A 188 -14.31 8.03 -22.29
CA SER A 188 -12.98 7.68 -21.72
C SER A 188 -12.93 6.27 -21.14
N GLN A 189 -14.08 5.59 -21.12
CA GLN A 189 -14.25 4.24 -20.60
C GLN A 189 -13.33 3.23 -21.31
N ASP A 190 -13.17 3.29 -22.63
CA ASP A 190 -12.45 2.24 -23.38
C ASP A 190 -10.96 2.09 -22.98
N ALA A 191 -10.28 3.21 -22.71
CA ALA A 191 -8.88 3.19 -22.27
C ALA A 191 -8.73 2.74 -20.81
N ALA A 192 -9.65 3.16 -19.94
CA ALA A 192 -9.65 2.74 -18.54
C ALA A 192 -10.03 1.24 -18.39
N TRP A 193 -11.00 0.77 -19.17
CA TRP A 193 -11.43 -0.63 -19.23
C TRP A 193 -10.36 -1.55 -19.79
N SER A 194 -9.65 -1.15 -20.85
CA SER A 194 -8.54 -1.96 -21.39
C SER A 194 -7.37 -2.07 -20.41
N TRP A 195 -7.08 -1.01 -19.64
CA TRP A 195 -6.06 -1.05 -18.59
C TRP A 195 -6.48 -1.92 -17.40
N LEU A 196 -7.72 -1.77 -16.94
CA LEU A 196 -8.33 -2.63 -15.91
C LEU A 196 -8.33 -4.09 -16.35
N PHE A 197 -8.72 -4.37 -17.59
CA PHE A 197 -8.73 -5.71 -18.14
C PHE A 197 -7.32 -6.31 -18.20
N THR A 198 -6.32 -5.53 -18.62
CA THR A 198 -4.92 -5.98 -18.68
C THR A 198 -4.35 -6.23 -17.29
N MET A 199 -4.60 -5.34 -16.32
CA MET A 199 -4.21 -5.52 -14.92
C MET A 199 -4.87 -6.76 -14.33
N THR A 200 -6.17 -6.98 -14.58
CA THR A 200 -6.90 -8.16 -14.12
C THR A 200 -6.36 -9.43 -14.76
N LEU A 201 -6.15 -9.43 -16.08
CA LEU A 201 -5.62 -10.57 -16.83
C LEU A 201 -4.22 -10.98 -16.34
N LEU A 202 -3.35 -10.02 -16.03
CA LEU A 202 -2.02 -10.28 -15.47
C LEU A 202 -2.07 -10.64 -13.98
N SER A 203 -3.01 -10.07 -13.22
CA SER A 203 -3.09 -10.31 -11.77
C SER A 203 -3.46 -11.75 -11.43
N VAL A 204 -4.32 -12.40 -12.22
CA VAL A 204 -4.77 -13.78 -11.98
C VAL A 204 -3.60 -14.79 -12.00
N PRO A 205 -2.79 -14.91 -13.08
CA PRO A 205 -1.69 -15.87 -13.11
C PRO A 205 -0.61 -15.53 -12.07
N VAL A 206 -0.32 -14.25 -11.85
CA VAL A 206 0.63 -13.82 -10.80
C VAL A 206 0.13 -14.22 -9.40
N SER A 207 -1.17 -14.11 -9.17
CA SER A 207 -1.78 -14.48 -7.88
C SER A 207 -1.73 -15.97 -7.64
N VAL A 208 -2.06 -16.77 -8.66
CA VAL A 208 -2.00 -18.25 -8.59
C VAL A 208 -0.55 -18.71 -8.38
N ALA A 209 0.40 -18.17 -9.17
CA ALA A 209 1.82 -18.51 -9.02
C ALA A 209 2.36 -18.14 -7.63
N SER A 210 2.00 -16.97 -7.11
CA SER A 210 2.41 -16.52 -5.76
C SER A 210 1.81 -17.40 -4.67
N ALA A 211 0.54 -17.80 -4.80
CA ALA A 211 -0.13 -18.68 -3.84
C ALA A 211 0.49 -20.09 -3.82
N LEU A 212 0.78 -20.66 -4.99
CA LEU A 212 1.45 -21.96 -5.09
C LEU A 212 2.85 -21.92 -4.49
N ALA A 213 3.64 -20.89 -4.82
CA ALA A 213 4.98 -20.73 -4.26
C ALA A 213 4.95 -20.55 -2.73
N TRP A 214 3.96 -19.82 -2.20
CA TRP A 214 3.76 -19.65 -0.76
C TRP A 214 3.44 -20.98 -0.07
N LEU A 215 2.52 -21.78 -0.64
CA LEU A 215 2.19 -23.11 -0.10
C LEU A 215 3.40 -24.06 -0.13
N LEU A 216 4.20 -24.02 -1.19
CA LEU A 216 5.41 -24.86 -1.32
C LEU A 216 6.46 -24.50 -0.27
N ILE A 217 6.67 -23.21 0.02
CA ILE A 217 7.60 -22.78 1.07
C ILE A 217 7.10 -23.25 2.44
N LEU A 218 5.81 -23.06 2.74
CA LEU A 218 5.24 -23.53 4.01
C LEU A 218 5.31 -25.05 4.18
N ALA A 219 5.07 -25.81 3.10
CA ALA A 219 5.17 -27.26 3.14
C ALA A 219 6.63 -27.73 3.35
N ARG A 220 7.60 -27.01 2.79
CA ARG A 220 9.03 -27.30 2.97
C ARG A 220 9.50 -27.01 4.39
N ASP A 221 9.12 -25.86 4.95
CA ASP A 221 9.55 -25.48 6.31
C ASP A 221 8.88 -26.33 7.39
N ARG A 222 7.69 -26.90 7.15
CA ARG A 222 7.06 -27.86 8.07
C ARG A 222 7.67 -29.26 8.08
N ASN A 223 8.41 -29.62 7.03
CA ASN A 223 9.02 -30.94 6.88
C ASN A 223 10.49 -31.00 7.32
N ASN A 224 11.07 -29.86 7.70
CA ASN A 224 12.41 -29.73 8.30
C ASN A 224 12.30 -29.44 9.79
#